data_AF-A0A1F4GWJ3-F1
#
_entry.id   AF-A0A1F4GWJ3-F1
#
_cell.length_a   1.000
_cell.length_b   1.000
_cell.length_c   1.000
_cell.angle_alpha   90.00
_cell.angle_beta   90.00
_cell.angle_gamma   90.00
#
_symmetry.space_group_name_H-M   'P 1'
#
loop_
_entity.id
_entity.type
_entity.pdbx_description
1 polymer ?
#
loop_
_entity_poly.entity_id
_entity_poly.type
_entity_poly.pdbx_seq_one_letter_code
_entity_poly.pdbx_strand_id
1 'polypeptide(L)'
;FLRLAGRAFHENDSRASESRDKDSRGRGDSVMLLFMGCTGLLLHAHETISDTALLAGLACAYYGAALVQQRPYAAGIALGCGLGAAFLATGLAPILPLLVALLATPLFVPDWRSRNAGLVLVCALAALLPWLVPWPALLYARSPELFTAWLHQANLAALIQGPSLPAAAYTLQTLAWFAWPAWPIALWALWLYRRKPVSAGVVLPLAALIAGLGLASCARAPGELPLLPLLLPLALLGAPVLDDLRRGAANSLAWFGAITFSLLGGLIWLGYCALQTGFPPRIAANAARLEPGFVSHFAWLPFIAAIALTFAWIALIFRSRRSPQRSVTFWAAGLALFWALAMLLWLPWIDYGKSYRQVARSLQASLPRHAGCIASHGLGEAQRAAFDYHAGIVTERSGNRAQRDCRLLLVQSNARLPEASPGASWKKIWERNRVGDRTEKFRLYAKQKATQ
;
A
#
# COMPACT_ATOMS: atom_id res chain seq x y z
N PHE A 1 -1.15 6.63 -15.50
CA PHE A 1 -1.02 8.09 -15.29
C PHE A 1 0.40 8.52 -14.92
N LEU A 2 1.06 7.89 -13.94
CA LEU A 2 2.37 8.34 -13.48
C LEU A 2 3.46 8.40 -14.58
N ARG A 3 3.50 7.40 -15.49
CA ARG A 3 4.33 7.42 -16.72
C ARG A 3 4.10 8.66 -17.59
N LEU A 4 2.84 9.11 -17.70
CA LEU A 4 2.46 10.30 -18.48
C LEU A 4 2.82 11.59 -17.74
N ALA A 5 2.65 11.63 -16.41
CA ALA A 5 3.07 12.76 -15.59
C ALA A 5 4.58 13.01 -15.73
N GLY A 6 5.39 11.94 -15.65
CA GLY A 6 6.84 12.02 -15.85
C GLY A 6 7.25 12.59 -17.21
N ARG A 7 6.52 12.24 -18.28
CA ARG A 7 6.74 12.81 -19.62
C ARG A 7 6.42 14.31 -19.66
N ALA A 8 5.25 14.68 -19.15
CA ALA A 8 4.74 16.05 -19.23
C ALA A 8 5.57 17.05 -18.39
N PHE A 9 6.04 16.68 -17.19
CA PHE A 9 6.89 17.57 -16.38
C PHE A 9 8.21 17.93 -17.07
N HIS A 10 8.74 17.05 -17.92
CA HIS A 10 10.00 17.28 -18.62
C HIS A 10 9.88 18.00 -19.95
N GLU A 11 8.76 17.84 -20.66
CA GLU A 11 8.51 18.58 -21.89
C GLU A 11 8.50 20.11 -21.66
N ASN A 12 8.17 20.55 -20.45
CA ASN A 12 8.19 21.97 -20.08
C ASN A 12 9.60 22.54 -19.82
N ASP A 13 10.63 21.71 -19.68
CA ASP A 13 11.96 22.11 -19.17
C ASP A 13 13.06 22.23 -20.25
N SER A 14 12.79 21.90 -21.53
CA SER A 14 13.84 21.91 -22.59
C SER A 14 13.36 22.34 -24.00
N ARG A 15 14.15 23.20 -24.67
CA ARG A 15 13.94 23.74 -26.03
C ARG A 15 14.80 22.99 -27.09
N ALA A 16 14.32 21.88 -27.69
CA ALA A 16 14.77 21.29 -28.99
C ALA A 16 13.90 20.07 -29.36
N SER A 17 13.68 19.72 -30.65
CA SER A 17 12.48 18.96 -31.08
C SER A 17 12.60 17.45 -31.44
N GLU A 18 13.75 16.88 -31.79
CA GLU A 18 13.81 15.43 -32.19
C GLU A 18 14.44 14.49 -31.14
N SER A 19 15.46 14.95 -30.42
CA SER A 19 15.95 14.24 -29.22
C SER A 19 14.91 14.23 -28.08
N ARG A 20 13.88 15.08 -28.17
CA ARG A 20 12.83 15.33 -27.17
C ARG A 20 11.92 14.13 -26.91
N ASP A 21 11.41 13.49 -27.95
CA ASP A 21 10.40 12.42 -27.80
C ASP A 21 11.03 11.11 -27.28
N LYS A 22 12.29 10.85 -27.66
CA LYS A 22 13.02 9.68 -27.15
C LYS A 22 13.43 9.85 -25.68
N ASP A 23 13.87 11.04 -25.31
CA ASP A 23 14.25 11.38 -23.93
C ASP A 23 13.01 11.44 -23.01
N SER A 24 11.92 12.09 -23.44
CA SER A 24 10.68 12.14 -22.65
C SER A 24 10.07 10.74 -22.43
N ARG A 25 10.03 9.89 -23.47
CA ARG A 25 9.58 8.50 -23.34
C ARG A 25 10.43 7.71 -22.35
N GLY A 26 11.76 7.82 -22.43
CA GLY A 26 12.69 7.17 -21.51
C GLY A 26 12.51 7.60 -20.06
N ARG A 27 12.27 8.89 -19.81
CA ARG A 27 12.03 9.42 -18.45
C ARG A 27 10.67 9.01 -17.88
N GLY A 28 9.63 8.98 -18.70
CA GLY A 28 8.33 8.44 -18.28
C GLY A 28 8.40 6.97 -17.85
N ASP A 29 9.16 6.17 -18.61
CA ASP A 29 9.36 4.75 -18.32
C ASP A 29 10.18 4.57 -17.03
N SER A 30 11.19 5.41 -16.83
CA SER A 30 11.96 5.51 -15.59
C SER A 30 11.11 5.81 -14.36
N VAL A 31 10.14 6.76 -14.44
CA VAL A 31 9.21 7.05 -13.33
C VAL A 31 8.38 5.82 -12.98
N MET A 32 7.85 5.14 -14.00
CA MET A 32 7.04 3.95 -13.81
C MET A 32 7.85 2.82 -13.17
N LEU A 33 9.05 2.55 -13.69
CA LEU A 33 9.94 1.51 -13.16
C LEU A 33 10.39 1.83 -11.73
N LEU A 34 10.69 3.09 -11.42
CA LEU A 34 11.10 3.50 -10.08
C LEU A 34 9.95 3.34 -9.08
N PHE A 35 8.73 3.72 -9.46
CA PHE A 35 7.53 3.52 -8.66
C PHE A 35 7.22 2.03 -8.43
N MET A 36 7.25 1.21 -9.48
CA MET A 36 7.07 -0.25 -9.36
C MET A 36 8.17 -0.90 -8.53
N GLY A 37 9.37 -0.30 -8.52
CA GLY A 37 10.51 -0.76 -7.74
C GLY A 37 10.42 -0.45 -6.25
N CYS A 38 9.48 0.38 -5.79
CA CYS A 38 9.30 0.65 -4.36
C CYS A 38 8.87 -0.63 -3.64
N THR A 39 9.71 -1.16 -2.75
CA THR A 39 9.46 -2.44 -2.06
C THR A 39 8.15 -2.45 -1.28
N GLY A 40 7.78 -1.34 -0.66
CA GLY A 40 6.55 -1.16 0.11
C GLY A 40 5.28 -1.26 -0.73
N LEU A 41 5.38 -1.07 -2.04
CA LEU A 41 4.26 -1.25 -2.96
C LEU A 41 3.93 -2.74 -3.18
N LEU A 42 4.90 -3.65 -2.98
CA LEU A 42 4.79 -5.04 -3.42
C LEU A 42 3.57 -5.75 -2.85
N LEU A 43 3.39 -5.71 -1.54
CA LEU A 43 2.27 -6.35 -0.86
C LEU A 43 0.98 -5.56 -1.11
N HIS A 44 0.98 -4.28 -0.77
CA HIS A 44 -0.22 -3.43 -0.81
C HIS A 44 -0.84 -3.26 -2.19
N ALA A 45 -0.06 -3.33 -3.28
CA ALA A 45 -0.60 -3.31 -4.64
C ALA A 45 -1.40 -4.57 -5.02
N HIS A 46 -1.26 -5.64 -4.24
CA HIS A 46 -1.96 -6.92 -4.44
C HIS A 46 -2.98 -7.21 -3.33
N GLU A 47 -3.21 -6.26 -2.42
CA GLU A 47 -4.26 -6.34 -1.42
C GLU A 47 -5.53 -5.63 -1.90
N THR A 48 -6.69 -6.13 -1.50
CA THR A 48 -7.98 -5.47 -1.75
C THR A 48 -8.21 -4.36 -0.73
N ILE A 49 -7.38 -3.31 -0.81
CA ILE A 49 -7.44 -2.12 0.05
C ILE A 49 -7.82 -0.89 -0.77
N SER A 50 -8.47 0.08 -0.12
CA SER A 50 -8.87 1.34 -0.76
C SER A 50 -7.67 2.20 -1.17
N ASP A 51 -6.52 2.05 -0.50
CA ASP A 51 -5.29 2.79 -0.80
C ASP A 51 -4.78 2.57 -2.24
N THR A 52 -5.09 1.42 -2.85
CA THR A 52 -4.76 1.19 -4.28
C THR A 52 -5.53 2.14 -5.20
N ALA A 53 -6.81 2.39 -4.90
CA ALA A 53 -7.63 3.36 -5.62
C ALA A 53 -7.18 4.80 -5.34
N LEU A 54 -6.76 5.09 -4.10
CA LEU A 54 -6.11 6.36 -3.74
C LEU A 54 -4.87 6.62 -4.60
N LEU A 55 -3.97 5.64 -4.72
CA LEU A 55 -2.76 5.77 -5.55
C LEU A 55 -3.10 6.03 -7.02
N ALA A 56 -4.09 5.34 -7.57
CA ALA A 56 -4.54 5.56 -8.94
C ALA A 56 -5.10 6.98 -9.15
N GLY A 57 -5.94 7.44 -8.21
CA GLY A 57 -6.51 8.80 -8.21
C GLY A 57 -5.43 9.87 -8.11
N LEU A 58 -4.50 9.73 -7.16
CA LEU A 58 -3.37 10.66 -7.02
C LEU A 58 -2.45 10.64 -8.24
N ALA A 59 -2.18 9.47 -8.85
CA ALA A 59 -1.38 9.40 -10.07
C ALA A 59 -2.05 10.16 -11.23
N CYS A 60 -3.38 10.09 -11.34
CA CYS A 60 -4.17 10.90 -12.28
C CYS A 60 -4.07 12.39 -11.96
N ALA A 61 -4.14 12.75 -10.68
CA ALA A 61 -4.01 14.13 -10.21
C ALA A 61 -2.62 14.73 -10.52
N TYR A 62 -1.53 14.00 -10.26
CA TYR A 62 -0.17 14.41 -10.65
C TYR A 62 -0.02 14.55 -12.17
N TYR A 63 -0.69 13.71 -12.96
CA TYR A 63 -0.71 13.88 -14.41
C TYR A 63 -1.44 15.17 -14.83
N GLY A 64 -2.59 15.48 -14.23
CA GLY A 64 -3.27 16.75 -14.45
C GLY A 64 -2.39 17.94 -14.08
N ALA A 65 -1.70 17.88 -12.94
CA ALA A 65 -0.77 18.91 -12.47
C ALA A 65 0.44 19.10 -13.42
N ALA A 66 0.88 18.06 -14.12
CA ALA A 66 1.95 18.17 -15.11
C ALA A 66 1.53 18.92 -16.39
N LEU A 67 0.22 18.92 -16.69
CA LEU A 67 -0.35 19.48 -17.92
C LEU A 67 -0.81 20.93 -17.81
N VAL A 68 -0.64 21.58 -16.65
CA VAL A 68 -1.19 22.91 -16.33
C VAL A 68 -0.92 23.95 -17.42
N GLN A 69 0.30 23.96 -17.97
CA GLN A 69 0.70 24.94 -18.97
C GLN A 69 0.29 24.58 -20.40
N GLN A 70 0.06 23.29 -20.69
CA GLN A 70 -0.12 22.78 -22.05
C GLN A 70 -1.58 22.61 -22.43
N ARG A 71 -2.40 22.06 -21.52
CA ARG A 71 -3.80 21.66 -21.81
C ARG A 71 -4.70 21.92 -20.61
N PRO A 72 -5.10 23.19 -20.35
CA PRO A 72 -5.71 23.59 -19.08
C PRO A 72 -7.02 22.85 -18.76
N TYR A 73 -7.88 22.59 -19.75
CA TYR A 73 -9.13 21.84 -19.53
C TYR A 73 -8.86 20.38 -19.15
N ALA A 74 -8.03 19.68 -19.92
CA ALA A 74 -7.68 18.28 -19.65
C ALA A 74 -6.92 18.14 -18.32
N ALA A 75 -6.03 19.10 -18.03
CA ALA A 75 -5.32 19.20 -16.76
C ALA A 75 -6.29 19.35 -15.58
N GLY A 76 -7.25 20.28 -15.68
CA GLY A 76 -8.27 20.49 -14.66
C GLY A 76 -9.15 19.26 -14.43
N ILE A 77 -9.66 18.64 -15.50
CA ILE A 77 -10.50 17.44 -15.41
C ILE A 77 -9.72 16.28 -14.76
N ALA A 78 -8.49 16.01 -15.22
CA ALA A 78 -7.66 14.94 -14.66
C ALA A 78 -7.30 15.21 -13.19
N LEU A 79 -7.00 16.47 -12.84
CA LEU A 79 -6.70 16.90 -11.48
C LEU A 79 -7.91 16.72 -10.56
N GLY A 80 -9.07 17.25 -10.95
CA GLY A 80 -10.31 17.20 -10.17
C GLY A 80 -10.86 15.78 -10.00
N CYS A 81 -10.96 15.01 -11.09
CA CYS A 81 -11.40 13.61 -11.01
C CYS A 81 -10.40 12.73 -10.26
N GLY A 82 -9.09 12.96 -10.41
CA GLY A 82 -8.05 12.23 -9.68
C GLY A 82 -8.12 12.46 -8.18
N LEU A 83 -8.22 13.73 -7.75
CA LEU A 83 -8.43 14.10 -6.35
C LEU A 83 -9.77 13.59 -5.82
N GLY A 84 -10.83 13.62 -6.63
CA GLY A 84 -12.16 13.13 -6.27
C GLY A 84 -12.21 11.61 -6.05
N ALA A 85 -11.59 10.84 -6.94
CA ALA A 85 -11.46 9.39 -6.78
C ALA A 85 -10.63 9.03 -5.54
N ALA A 86 -9.52 9.75 -5.31
CA ALA A 86 -8.70 9.60 -4.11
C ALA A 86 -9.47 9.92 -2.82
N PHE A 87 -10.28 11.00 -2.84
CA PHE A 87 -11.15 11.36 -1.73
C PHE A 87 -12.19 10.27 -1.41
N LEU A 88 -12.89 9.74 -2.42
CA LEU A 88 -13.87 8.68 -2.19
C LEU A 88 -13.24 7.36 -1.74
N ALA A 89 -11.97 7.12 -2.09
CA ALA A 89 -11.27 5.92 -1.66
C ALA A 89 -10.93 5.94 -0.16
N THR A 90 -10.31 7.02 0.33
CA THR A 90 -9.70 7.05 1.68
C THR A 90 -10.03 8.30 2.50
N GLY A 91 -10.70 9.30 1.91
CA GLY A 91 -11.02 10.57 2.56
C GLY A 91 -10.08 11.72 2.17
N LEU A 92 -10.23 12.84 2.88
CA LEU A 92 -9.56 14.11 2.63
C LEU A 92 -8.09 14.12 3.06
N ALA A 93 -7.74 13.47 4.16
CA ALA A 93 -6.39 13.58 4.73
C ALA A 93 -5.29 13.19 3.72
N PRO A 94 -5.38 12.05 3.00
CA PRO A 94 -4.34 11.64 2.06
C PRO A 94 -4.22 12.51 0.79
N ILE A 95 -5.21 13.35 0.47
CA ILE A 95 -5.15 14.28 -0.68
C ILE A 95 -4.57 15.65 -0.32
N LEU A 96 -4.56 16.02 0.97
CA LEU A 96 -4.03 17.30 1.45
C LEU A 96 -2.58 17.59 1.02
N PRO A 97 -1.64 16.61 1.04
CA PRO A 97 -0.27 16.88 0.61
C PRO A 97 -0.17 17.41 -0.82
N LEU A 98 -0.97 16.86 -1.74
CA LEU A 98 -1.00 17.35 -3.12
C LEU A 98 -1.70 18.71 -3.23
N LEU A 99 -2.76 18.96 -2.46
CA LEU A 99 -3.40 20.28 -2.40
C LEU A 99 -2.45 21.36 -1.90
N VAL A 100 -1.70 21.08 -0.82
CA VAL A 100 -0.64 21.98 -0.30
C VAL A 100 0.41 22.22 -1.39
N ALA A 101 0.83 21.18 -2.11
CA ALA A 101 1.80 21.34 -3.20
C ALA A 101 1.27 22.22 -4.34
N LEU A 102 0.01 22.07 -4.73
CA LEU A 102 -0.62 22.89 -5.78
C LEU A 102 -0.70 24.36 -5.37
N LEU A 103 -0.95 24.65 -4.08
CA LEU A 103 -0.97 26.01 -3.54
C LEU A 103 0.43 26.59 -3.35
N ALA A 104 1.42 25.77 -2.99
CA ALA A 104 2.80 26.20 -2.78
C ALA A 104 3.56 26.44 -4.09
N THR A 105 3.28 25.66 -5.15
CA THR A 105 4.04 25.72 -6.41
C THR A 105 4.05 27.12 -7.07
N PRO A 106 2.93 27.86 -7.15
CA PRO A 106 2.91 29.24 -7.65
C PRO A 106 3.79 30.21 -6.85
N LEU A 107 4.11 29.94 -5.58
CA LEU A 107 4.98 30.81 -4.79
C LEU A 107 6.42 30.76 -5.29
N PHE A 108 6.86 29.62 -5.81
CA PHE A 108 8.25 29.38 -6.25
C PHE A 108 8.42 29.36 -7.77
N VAL A 109 7.35 29.07 -8.52
CA VAL A 109 7.39 28.93 -9.98
C VAL A 109 6.47 29.99 -10.61
N PRO A 110 7.02 31.10 -11.14
CA PRO A 110 6.22 32.19 -11.71
C PRO A 110 5.27 31.77 -12.83
N ASP A 111 5.65 30.78 -13.65
CA ASP A 111 4.83 30.27 -14.75
C ASP A 111 3.47 29.73 -14.27
N TRP A 112 3.39 29.30 -13.01
CA TRP A 112 2.15 28.81 -12.38
C TRP A 112 1.22 29.93 -11.90
N ARG A 113 1.56 31.20 -12.16
CA ARG A 113 0.71 32.38 -11.93
C ARG A 113 0.02 32.86 -13.22
N SER A 114 -0.18 31.96 -14.18
CA SER A 114 -0.76 32.27 -15.49
C SER A 114 -2.29 32.13 -15.51
N ARG A 115 -2.93 32.72 -16.53
CA ARG A 115 -4.36 32.52 -16.80
C ARG A 115 -4.73 31.04 -16.96
N ASN A 116 -3.82 30.25 -17.55
CA ASN A 116 -4.00 28.81 -17.71
C ASN A 116 -4.05 28.10 -16.36
N ALA A 117 -3.21 28.48 -15.39
CA ALA A 117 -3.26 27.94 -14.04
C ALA A 117 -4.59 28.26 -13.35
N GLY A 118 -5.11 29.49 -13.50
CA GLY A 118 -6.45 29.85 -13.01
C GLY A 118 -7.57 29.00 -13.63
N LEU A 119 -7.53 28.80 -14.96
CA LEU A 119 -8.50 27.94 -15.66
C LEU A 119 -8.45 26.49 -15.19
N VAL A 120 -7.25 25.95 -14.95
CA VAL A 120 -7.08 24.59 -14.38
C VAL A 120 -7.74 24.50 -13.02
N LEU A 121 -7.53 25.46 -12.12
CA LEU A 121 -8.11 25.45 -10.78
C LEU A 121 -9.65 25.46 -10.85
N VAL A 122 -10.23 26.30 -11.70
CA VAL A 122 -11.70 26.34 -11.89
C VAL A 122 -12.22 25.03 -12.46
N CYS A 123 -11.57 24.48 -13.50
CA CYS A 123 -11.96 23.21 -14.09
C CYS A 123 -11.80 22.04 -13.11
N ALA A 124 -10.72 22.04 -12.32
CA ALA A 124 -10.46 21.02 -11.31
C ALA A 124 -11.49 21.08 -10.18
N LEU A 125 -11.84 22.28 -9.71
CA LEU A 125 -12.89 22.46 -8.70
C LEU A 125 -14.24 21.98 -9.24
N ALA A 126 -14.61 22.37 -10.46
CA ALA A 126 -15.84 21.93 -11.10
C ALA A 126 -15.89 20.40 -11.28
N ALA A 127 -14.78 19.77 -11.66
CA ALA A 127 -14.68 18.32 -11.78
C ALA A 127 -14.63 17.58 -10.43
N LEU A 128 -14.14 18.22 -9.37
CA LEU A 128 -13.98 17.66 -8.02
C LEU A 128 -15.29 17.72 -7.21
N LEU A 129 -16.08 18.79 -7.35
CA LEU A 129 -17.32 19.00 -6.59
C LEU A 129 -18.32 17.82 -6.64
N PRO A 130 -18.57 17.18 -7.80
CA PRO A 130 -19.44 16.00 -7.88
C PRO A 130 -18.95 14.79 -7.07
N TRP A 131 -17.65 14.73 -6.75
CA TRP A 131 -17.08 13.67 -5.91
C TRP A 131 -17.15 14.04 -4.42
N LEU A 132 -16.93 15.33 -4.10
CA LEU A 132 -16.85 15.81 -2.72
C LEU A 132 -18.21 16.00 -2.05
N VAL A 133 -19.24 16.43 -2.78
CA VAL A 133 -20.48 16.92 -2.15
C VAL A 133 -21.54 15.84 -1.96
N PRO A 134 -21.90 15.04 -2.98
CA PRO A 134 -23.07 14.17 -2.88
C PRO A 134 -22.96 13.11 -1.79
N TRP A 135 -21.82 12.41 -1.71
CA TRP A 135 -21.66 11.31 -0.76
C TRP A 135 -21.67 11.77 0.71
N PRO A 136 -20.88 12.80 1.13
CA PRO A 136 -20.97 13.31 2.50
C PRO A 136 -22.33 13.92 2.82
N ALA A 137 -22.98 14.62 1.88
CA ALA A 137 -24.30 15.19 2.08
C ALA A 137 -25.37 14.10 2.30
N LEU A 138 -25.33 13.03 1.50
CA LEU A 138 -26.21 11.87 1.67
C LEU A 138 -25.93 11.12 2.97
N LEU A 139 -24.67 11.02 3.39
CA LEU A 139 -24.30 10.42 4.67
C LEU A 139 -24.84 11.24 5.84
N TYR A 140 -24.67 12.57 5.80
CA TYR A 140 -25.21 13.47 6.82
C TYR A 140 -26.73 13.41 6.89
N ALA A 141 -27.41 13.44 5.75
CA ALA A 141 -28.87 13.34 5.67
C ALA A 141 -29.40 12.01 6.23
N ARG A 142 -28.64 10.91 6.08
CA ARG A 142 -29.02 9.59 6.60
C ARG A 142 -28.68 9.40 8.08
N SER A 143 -27.52 9.84 8.52
CA SER A 143 -27.06 9.71 9.91
C SER A 143 -25.99 10.76 10.24
N PRO A 144 -26.36 11.83 10.96
CA PRO A 144 -25.40 12.82 11.45
C PRO A 144 -24.32 12.21 12.35
N GLU A 145 -24.66 11.18 13.12
CA GLU A 145 -23.71 10.46 13.99
C GLU A 145 -22.63 9.74 13.17
N LEU A 146 -23.00 9.02 12.10
CA LEU A 146 -22.02 8.38 11.23
C LEU A 146 -21.18 9.39 10.46
N PHE A 147 -21.78 10.51 10.03
CA PHE A 147 -21.05 11.59 9.38
C PHE A 147 -19.99 12.20 10.29
N THR A 148 -20.36 12.55 11.53
CA THR A 148 -19.42 13.10 12.52
C THR A 148 -18.32 12.10 12.87
N ALA A 149 -18.66 10.82 13.03
CA ALA A 149 -17.68 9.77 13.24
C ALA A 149 -16.69 9.66 12.07
N TRP A 150 -17.18 9.61 10.82
CA TRP A 150 -16.34 9.57 9.62
C TRP A 150 -15.45 10.82 9.51
N LEU A 151 -16.02 12.01 9.68
CA LEU A 151 -15.29 13.28 9.57
C LEU A 151 -14.15 13.34 10.59
N HIS A 152 -14.43 13.02 11.85
CA HIS A 152 -13.41 13.04 12.89
C HIS A 152 -12.39 11.92 12.75
N GLN A 153 -12.82 10.67 12.55
CA GLN A 153 -11.91 9.51 12.59
C GLN A 153 -11.07 9.40 11.31
N ALA A 154 -11.68 9.59 10.14
CA ALA A 154 -11.01 9.39 8.86
C ALA A 154 -10.28 10.63 8.33
N ASN A 155 -10.67 11.84 8.75
CA ASN A 155 -10.18 13.07 8.11
C ASN A 155 -9.47 14.04 9.08
N LEU A 156 -10.08 14.33 10.23
CA LEU A 156 -9.56 15.35 11.14
C LEU A 156 -8.59 14.77 12.18
N ALA A 157 -8.66 13.48 12.44
CA ALA A 157 -7.91 12.81 13.51
C ALA A 157 -6.41 13.08 13.49
N ALA A 158 -5.80 13.10 12.30
CA ALA A 158 -4.38 13.35 12.09
C ALA A 158 -4.05 14.86 12.04
N LEU A 159 -5.01 15.73 11.75
CA LEU A 159 -4.77 17.18 11.68
C LEU A 159 -4.90 17.86 13.04
N ILE A 160 -5.79 17.35 13.90
CA ILE A 160 -6.00 17.87 15.25
C ILE A 160 -4.81 17.50 16.15
N GLN A 161 -4.12 16.41 15.84
CA GLN A 161 -2.96 15.97 16.59
C GLN A 161 -1.71 16.64 16.03
N GLY A 162 -0.90 17.20 16.93
CA GLY A 162 0.41 17.73 16.56
C GLY A 162 1.39 16.62 16.15
N PRO A 163 2.50 16.98 15.47
CA PRO A 163 3.53 16.03 15.12
C PRO A 163 4.14 15.42 16.40
N SER A 164 4.42 14.12 16.36
CA SER A 164 5.11 13.45 17.46
C SER A 164 6.47 12.91 17.01
N LEU A 165 7.49 13.08 17.84
CA LEU A 165 8.84 12.56 17.55
C LEU A 165 8.85 11.04 17.32
N PRO A 166 8.13 10.21 18.12
CA PRO A 166 8.08 8.77 17.89
C PRO A 166 7.43 8.41 16.53
N ALA A 167 6.34 9.08 16.14
CA ALA A 167 5.71 8.81 14.84
C ALA A 167 6.60 9.26 13.68
N ALA A 168 7.29 10.40 13.81
CA ALA A 168 8.25 10.86 12.80
C ALA A 168 9.43 9.88 12.65
N ALA A 169 10.00 9.42 13.76
CA ALA A 169 11.08 8.43 13.74
C ALA A 169 10.63 7.11 13.09
N TYR A 170 9.46 6.60 13.46
CA TYR A 170 8.87 5.41 12.84
C TYR A 170 8.63 5.61 11.33
N THR A 171 8.09 6.77 10.95
CA THR A 171 7.82 7.11 9.54
C THR A 171 9.11 7.09 8.72
N LEU A 172 10.18 7.72 9.23
CA LEU A 172 11.48 7.74 8.54
C LEU A 172 12.12 6.35 8.47
N GLN A 173 12.06 5.57 9.55
CA GLN A 173 12.56 4.20 9.58
C GLN A 173 11.82 3.32 8.58
N THR A 174 10.50 3.46 8.51
CA THR A 174 9.66 2.69 7.59
C THR A 174 9.92 3.11 6.15
N LEU A 175 9.96 4.42 5.87
CA LEU A 175 10.24 4.95 4.54
C LEU A 175 11.58 4.47 3.96
N ALA A 176 12.60 4.29 4.82
CA ALA A 176 13.95 3.91 4.41
C ALA A 176 13.99 2.56 3.67
N TRP A 177 13.21 1.57 4.11
CA TRP A 177 13.07 0.31 3.38
C TRP A 177 11.91 0.36 2.39
N PHE A 178 10.78 0.97 2.78
CA PHE A 178 9.51 0.97 2.04
C PHE A 178 9.59 1.69 0.69
N ALA A 179 10.31 2.82 0.64
CA ALA A 179 10.50 3.59 -0.57
C ALA A 179 11.86 3.32 -1.24
N TRP A 180 12.56 2.26 -0.85
CA TRP A 180 13.77 1.84 -1.55
C TRP A 180 13.41 1.31 -2.95
N PRO A 181 14.12 1.69 -4.04
CA PRO A 181 15.30 2.55 -4.11
C PRO A 181 14.97 4.01 -4.47
N ALA A 182 13.69 4.41 -4.45
CA ALA A 182 13.24 5.73 -4.85
C ALA A 182 13.77 6.86 -3.95
N TRP A 183 13.77 6.70 -2.63
CA TRP A 183 14.22 7.77 -1.72
C TRP A 183 15.70 8.18 -1.88
N PRO A 184 16.71 7.28 -1.99
CA PRO A 184 18.10 7.72 -2.15
C PRO A 184 18.30 8.39 -3.52
N ILE A 185 17.59 7.92 -4.54
CA ILE A 185 17.64 8.49 -5.89
C ILE A 185 16.98 9.88 -5.89
N ALA A 186 15.86 10.05 -5.19
CA ALA A 186 15.19 11.35 -5.05
C ALA A 186 16.06 12.36 -4.26
N LEU A 187 16.73 11.94 -3.19
CA LEU A 187 17.68 12.81 -2.47
C LEU A 187 18.87 13.23 -3.35
N TRP A 188 19.42 12.28 -4.11
CA TRP A 188 20.47 12.58 -5.08
C TRP A 188 19.98 13.57 -6.14
N ALA A 189 18.75 13.42 -6.61
CA ALA A 189 18.12 14.34 -7.54
C ALA A 189 18.03 15.76 -6.96
N LEU A 190 17.55 15.91 -5.73
CA LEU A 190 17.50 17.21 -5.05
C LEU A 190 18.89 17.85 -4.92
N TRP A 191 19.92 17.06 -4.60
CA TRP A 191 21.30 17.54 -4.54
C TRP A 191 21.83 18.03 -5.90
N LEU A 192 21.41 17.42 -7.00
CA LEU A 192 21.77 17.88 -8.35
C LEU A 192 20.97 19.12 -8.76
N TYR A 193 19.68 19.16 -8.43
CA TYR A 193 18.77 20.27 -8.76
C TYR A 193 19.05 21.55 -7.95
N ARG A 194 19.78 21.49 -6.83
CA ARG A 194 20.14 22.69 -6.03
C ARG A 194 20.88 23.78 -6.81
N ARG A 195 21.46 23.45 -7.97
CA ARG A 195 22.19 24.38 -8.85
C ARG A 195 21.41 24.76 -10.12
N LYS A 196 20.21 24.21 -10.32
CA LYS A 196 19.35 24.45 -11.48
C LYS A 196 18.24 25.45 -11.12
N PRO A 197 17.65 26.15 -12.11
CA PRO A 197 16.49 26.99 -11.86
C PRO A 197 15.33 26.16 -11.31
N VAL A 198 14.52 26.78 -10.47
CA VAL A 198 13.38 26.14 -9.82
C VAL A 198 12.31 25.81 -10.88
N SER A 199 11.94 24.53 -11.00
CA SER A 199 10.91 24.07 -11.93
C SER A 199 9.75 23.39 -11.20
N ALA A 200 8.57 23.41 -11.82
CA ALA A 200 7.38 22.78 -11.27
C ALA A 200 7.52 21.26 -11.09
N GLY A 201 8.32 20.61 -11.96
CA GLY A 201 8.63 19.19 -11.86
C GLY A 201 9.43 18.81 -10.60
N VAL A 202 10.06 19.77 -9.93
CA VAL A 202 10.74 19.58 -8.64
C VAL A 202 9.90 20.10 -7.49
N VAL A 203 9.40 21.33 -7.57
CA VAL A 203 8.68 21.98 -6.47
C VAL A 203 7.42 21.24 -6.09
N LEU A 204 6.59 20.85 -7.07
CA LEU A 204 5.32 20.20 -6.80
C LEU A 204 5.50 18.85 -6.06
N PRO A 205 6.27 17.87 -6.58
CA PRO A 205 6.44 16.62 -5.85
C PRO A 205 7.23 16.80 -4.55
N LEU A 206 8.17 17.75 -4.46
CA LEU A 206 8.87 18.03 -3.20
C LEU A 206 7.94 18.60 -2.12
N ALA A 207 7.11 19.58 -2.47
CA ALA A 207 6.13 20.15 -1.55
C ALA A 207 5.12 19.09 -1.08
N ALA A 208 4.68 18.21 -1.99
CA ALA A 208 3.77 17.11 -1.64
C ALA A 208 4.46 16.09 -0.73
N LEU A 209 5.74 15.78 -0.97
CA LEU A 209 6.51 14.88 -0.11
C LEU A 209 6.68 15.46 1.30
N ILE A 210 7.06 16.74 1.42
CA ILE A 210 7.22 17.40 2.72
C ILE A 210 5.89 17.46 3.48
N ALA A 211 4.81 17.87 2.82
CA ALA A 211 3.49 17.94 3.42
C ALA A 211 2.99 16.55 3.84
N GLY A 212 3.25 15.51 3.03
CA GLY A 212 2.88 14.14 3.32
C GLY A 212 3.67 13.52 4.47
N LEU A 213 4.98 13.81 4.57
CA LEU A 213 5.79 13.43 5.73
C LEU A 213 5.33 14.14 7.01
N GLY A 214 4.95 15.42 6.91
CA GLY A 214 4.34 16.16 8.01
C GLY A 214 3.04 15.51 8.48
N LEU A 215 2.15 15.18 7.56
CA LEU A 215 0.89 14.50 7.86
C LEU A 215 1.11 13.10 8.49
N ALA A 216 2.03 12.31 7.94
CA ALA A 216 2.38 10.99 8.48
C ALA A 216 2.96 11.09 9.90
N SER A 217 3.70 12.16 10.21
CA SER A 217 4.24 12.43 11.55
C SER A 217 3.18 12.80 12.59
N CYS A 218 1.96 13.12 12.15
CA CYS A 218 0.81 13.39 13.01
C CYS A 218 -0.15 12.17 13.14
N ALA A 219 0.19 11.01 12.57
CA ALA A 219 -0.66 9.84 12.62
C ALA A 219 -0.74 9.24 14.06
N ARG A 220 -1.96 8.88 14.49
CA ARG A 220 -2.23 8.25 15.79
C ARG A 220 -1.55 6.90 15.98
N ALA A 221 -1.49 6.13 14.90
CA ALA A 221 -0.96 4.79 14.90
C ALA A 221 0.12 4.70 13.82
N PRO A 222 1.34 4.26 14.18
CA PRO A 222 2.35 3.95 13.19
C PRO A 222 1.86 2.82 12.28
N GLY A 223 2.01 3.00 10.97
CA GLY A 223 1.63 2.00 9.98
C GLY A 223 2.21 2.34 8.60
N GLU A 224 2.11 1.39 7.68
CA GLU A 224 2.72 1.49 6.34
C GLU A 224 1.83 2.25 5.34
N LEU A 225 0.51 2.15 5.49
CA LEU A 225 -0.47 2.73 4.55
C LEU A 225 -0.32 4.25 4.34
N PRO A 226 -0.09 5.08 5.39
CA PRO A 226 0.12 6.52 5.21
C PRO A 226 1.33 6.87 4.33
N LEU A 227 2.28 5.95 4.15
CA LEU A 227 3.48 6.17 3.32
C LEU A 227 3.24 5.83 1.84
N LEU A 228 2.20 5.08 1.49
CA LEU A 228 1.90 4.68 0.11
C LEU A 228 1.84 5.89 -0.85
N PRO A 229 1.10 6.97 -0.54
CA PRO A 229 1.02 8.14 -1.42
C PRO A 229 2.37 8.82 -1.66
N LEU A 230 3.31 8.72 -0.72
CA LEU A 230 4.64 9.35 -0.80
C LEU A 230 5.53 8.71 -1.87
N LEU A 231 5.21 7.48 -2.30
CA LEU A 231 5.94 6.79 -3.36
C LEU A 231 5.80 7.53 -4.71
N LEU A 232 4.67 8.19 -4.98
CA LEU A 232 4.43 8.94 -6.22
C LEU A 232 5.38 10.15 -6.36
N PRO A 233 5.42 11.11 -5.41
CA PRO A 233 6.35 12.23 -5.51
C PRO A 233 7.82 11.79 -5.46
N LEU A 234 8.16 10.74 -4.72
CA LEU A 234 9.53 10.19 -4.74
C LEU A 234 9.92 9.65 -6.11
N ALA A 235 9.03 8.91 -6.78
CA ALA A 235 9.29 8.42 -8.13
C ALA A 235 9.40 9.56 -9.14
N LEU A 236 8.55 10.58 -9.04
CA LEU A 236 8.59 11.78 -9.88
C LEU A 236 9.87 12.60 -9.68
N LEU A 237 10.37 12.72 -8.45
CA LEU A 237 11.62 13.43 -8.14
C LEU A 237 12.87 12.66 -8.59
N GLY A 238 12.90 11.34 -8.37
CA GLY A 238 14.10 10.53 -8.56
C GLY A 238 14.37 10.12 -10.00
N ALA A 239 13.33 9.73 -10.75
CA ALA A 239 13.48 9.21 -12.10
C ALA A 239 14.18 10.13 -13.12
N PRO A 240 13.99 11.46 -13.08
CA PRO A 240 14.67 12.40 -13.98
C PRO A 240 16.21 12.31 -13.98
N VAL A 241 16.80 11.87 -12.87
CA VAL A 241 18.26 11.92 -12.63
C VAL A 241 18.90 10.55 -12.88
N LEU A 242 18.13 9.55 -13.30
CA LEU A 242 18.66 8.20 -13.55
C LEU A 242 19.77 8.18 -14.60
N ASP A 243 19.69 9.02 -15.63
CA ASP A 243 20.72 9.12 -16.66
C ASP A 243 21.95 9.91 -16.21
N ASP A 244 21.81 10.74 -15.17
CA ASP A 244 22.87 11.52 -14.54
C ASP A 244 23.58 10.76 -13.38
N LEU A 245 23.15 9.54 -13.06
CA LEU A 245 23.80 8.74 -12.02
C LEU A 245 25.23 8.37 -12.42
N ARG A 246 26.15 8.44 -11.45
CA ARG A 246 27.52 7.93 -11.62
C ARG A 246 27.44 6.47 -12.08
N ARG A 247 28.14 6.14 -13.17
CA ARG A 247 28.15 4.78 -13.78
C ARG A 247 28.38 3.68 -12.74
N GLY A 248 29.24 3.92 -11.74
CA GLY A 248 29.48 2.98 -10.65
C GLY A 248 28.25 2.69 -9.78
N ALA A 249 27.50 3.72 -9.38
CA ALA A 249 26.29 3.58 -8.56
C ALA A 249 25.14 2.92 -9.33
N ALA A 250 24.95 3.29 -10.61
CA ALA A 250 23.97 2.63 -11.46
C ALA A 250 24.33 1.14 -11.67
N ASN A 251 25.61 0.83 -11.90
CA ASN A 251 26.05 -0.54 -12.11
C ASN A 251 25.99 -1.39 -10.82
N SER A 252 26.32 -0.83 -9.66
CA SER A 252 26.23 -1.54 -8.39
C SER A 252 24.79 -1.91 -8.05
N LEU A 253 23.84 -0.97 -8.21
CA LEU A 253 22.41 -1.25 -8.01
C LEU A 253 21.89 -2.30 -9.01
N ALA A 254 22.32 -2.24 -10.27
CA ALA A 254 21.95 -3.24 -11.27
C ALA A 254 22.43 -4.65 -10.89
N TRP A 255 23.71 -4.79 -10.52
CA TRP A 255 24.27 -6.08 -10.10
C TRP A 255 23.63 -6.59 -8.82
N PHE A 256 23.42 -5.70 -7.85
CA PHE A 256 22.75 -6.03 -6.60
C PHE A 256 21.33 -6.57 -6.85
N GLY A 257 20.52 -5.88 -7.67
CA GLY A 257 19.20 -6.36 -8.06
C GLY A 257 19.25 -7.71 -8.78
N ALA A 258 20.11 -7.85 -9.79
CA ALA A 258 20.23 -9.08 -10.57
C ALA A 258 20.62 -10.29 -9.71
N ILE A 259 21.64 -10.16 -8.86
CA ILE A 259 22.11 -11.24 -7.98
C ILE A 259 21.05 -11.56 -6.93
N THR A 260 20.51 -10.55 -6.25
CA THR A 260 19.54 -10.73 -5.17
C THR A 260 18.29 -11.45 -5.66
N PHE A 261 17.68 -11.00 -6.76
CA PHE A 261 16.44 -11.59 -7.25
C PHE A 261 16.65 -12.93 -7.96
N SER A 262 17.83 -13.18 -8.55
CA SER A 262 18.18 -14.52 -9.04
C SER A 262 18.36 -15.53 -7.89
N LEU A 263 19.02 -15.11 -6.80
CA LEU A 263 19.16 -15.93 -5.60
C LEU A 263 17.79 -16.21 -4.96
N LEU A 264 16.98 -15.17 -4.73
CA LEU A 264 15.64 -15.32 -4.16
C LEU A 264 14.75 -16.20 -5.03
N GLY A 265 14.77 -16.02 -6.35
CA GLY A 265 14.06 -16.89 -7.29
C GLY A 265 14.50 -18.35 -7.19
N GLY A 266 15.81 -18.59 -7.10
CA GLY A 266 16.37 -19.93 -6.88
C GLY A 266 15.93 -20.55 -5.54
N LEU A 267 15.86 -19.76 -4.46
CA LEU A 267 15.38 -20.21 -3.16
C LEU A 267 13.88 -20.55 -3.17
N ILE A 268 13.06 -19.76 -3.89
CA ILE A 268 11.63 -20.05 -4.07
C ILE A 268 11.45 -21.37 -4.82
N TRP A 269 12.20 -21.59 -5.90
CA TRP A 269 12.20 -22.86 -6.63
C TRP A 269 12.65 -24.03 -5.76
N LEU A 270 13.74 -23.86 -4.99
CA LEU A 270 14.24 -24.88 -4.08
C LEU A 270 13.19 -25.29 -3.03
N GLY A 271 12.53 -24.31 -2.40
CA GLY A 271 11.50 -24.61 -1.42
C GLY A 271 10.22 -25.17 -2.06
N TYR A 272 9.85 -24.76 -3.27
CA TYR A 272 8.75 -25.37 -4.02
C TYR A 272 9.05 -26.85 -4.35
N CYS A 273 10.26 -27.16 -4.84
CA CYS A 273 10.67 -28.54 -5.08
C CYS A 273 10.62 -29.37 -3.79
N ALA A 274 11.04 -28.79 -2.65
CA ALA A 274 10.96 -29.45 -1.35
C ALA A 274 9.52 -29.70 -0.90
N LEU A 275 8.60 -28.75 -1.13
CA LEU A 275 7.17 -28.91 -0.84
C LEU A 275 6.52 -30.01 -1.69
N GLN A 276 6.90 -30.13 -2.96
CA GLN A 276 6.29 -31.10 -3.88
C GLN A 276 6.87 -32.51 -3.77
N THR A 277 8.19 -32.63 -3.57
CA THR A 277 8.91 -33.91 -3.62
C THR A 277 9.37 -34.41 -2.26
N GLY A 278 9.36 -33.55 -1.24
CA GLY A 278 9.99 -33.82 0.05
C GLY A 278 11.51 -33.66 0.08
N PHE A 279 12.16 -33.34 -1.04
CA PHE A 279 13.62 -33.16 -1.12
C PHE A 279 14.00 -31.70 -1.48
N PRO A 280 14.94 -31.05 -0.75
CA PRO A 280 15.72 -31.57 0.39
C PRO A 280 14.89 -31.75 1.68
N PRO A 281 15.11 -32.84 2.45
CA PRO A 281 14.25 -33.24 3.58
C PRO A 281 14.23 -32.22 4.71
N ARG A 282 15.34 -31.51 4.97
CA ARG A 282 15.40 -30.47 6.00
C ARG A 282 14.46 -29.30 5.68
N ILE A 283 14.38 -28.90 4.40
CA ILE A 283 13.53 -27.79 3.97
C ILE A 283 12.06 -28.23 4.03
N ALA A 284 11.75 -29.42 3.54
CA ALA A 284 10.40 -29.99 3.60
C ALA A 284 9.91 -30.14 5.06
N ALA A 285 10.75 -30.67 5.96
CA ALA A 285 10.42 -30.82 7.38
C ALA A 285 10.17 -29.47 8.06
N ASN A 286 10.96 -28.44 7.74
CA ASN A 286 10.74 -27.09 8.27
C ASN A 286 9.42 -26.50 7.75
N ALA A 287 9.10 -26.68 6.46
CA ALA A 287 7.85 -26.21 5.89
C ALA A 287 6.62 -26.90 6.52
N ALA A 288 6.69 -28.22 6.74
CA ALA A 288 5.64 -28.98 7.42
C ALA A 288 5.52 -28.63 8.91
N ARG A 289 6.63 -28.22 9.56
CA ARG A 289 6.61 -27.74 10.96
C ARG A 289 5.91 -26.39 11.09
N LEU A 290 6.12 -25.50 10.11
CA LEU A 290 5.47 -24.19 10.06
C LEU A 290 3.98 -24.32 9.78
N GLU A 291 3.59 -25.18 8.84
CA GLU A 291 2.19 -25.42 8.48
C GLU A 291 1.79 -26.90 8.59
N PRO A 292 1.47 -27.37 9.82
CA PRO A 292 1.13 -28.77 10.05
C PRO A 292 -0.13 -29.20 9.30
N GLY A 293 -0.06 -30.35 8.64
CA GLY A 293 -1.18 -30.94 7.89
C GLY A 293 -1.40 -30.35 6.50
N PHE A 294 -0.55 -29.42 6.04
CA PHE A 294 -0.58 -28.99 4.64
C PHE A 294 -0.17 -30.15 3.72
N VAL A 295 -1.00 -30.38 2.69
CA VAL A 295 -0.70 -31.33 1.61
C VAL A 295 -0.49 -30.52 0.34
N SER A 296 0.66 -30.71 -0.30
CA SER A 296 0.98 -29.99 -1.52
C SER A 296 0.25 -30.58 -2.72
N HIS A 297 -0.33 -29.71 -3.54
CA HIS A 297 -0.99 -30.09 -4.78
C HIS A 297 -0.24 -29.49 -5.98
N PHE A 298 0.05 -30.32 -6.98
CA PHE A 298 0.68 -29.87 -8.20
C PHE A 298 -0.34 -29.28 -9.17
N ALA A 299 -0.06 -28.09 -9.68
CA ALA A 299 -0.89 -27.39 -10.65
C ALA A 299 -0.04 -26.94 -11.84
N TRP A 300 -0.42 -27.40 -13.04
CA TRP A 300 0.33 -27.16 -14.28
C TRP A 300 0.42 -25.69 -14.66
N LEU A 301 -0.70 -24.97 -14.58
CA LEU A 301 -0.77 -23.57 -15.00
C LEU A 301 0.22 -22.67 -14.23
N PRO A 302 0.22 -22.63 -12.88
CA PRO A 302 1.19 -21.80 -12.16
C PRO A 302 2.64 -22.26 -12.35
N PHE A 303 2.86 -23.57 -12.51
CA PHE A 303 4.19 -24.12 -12.76
C PHE A 303 4.76 -23.66 -14.12
N ILE A 304 4.00 -23.77 -15.21
CA ILE A 304 4.41 -23.32 -16.54
C ILE A 304 4.62 -21.80 -16.56
N ALA A 305 3.73 -21.03 -15.93
CA ALA A 305 3.88 -19.58 -15.82
C ALA A 305 5.16 -19.20 -15.05
N ALA A 306 5.47 -19.89 -13.95
CA ALA A 306 6.69 -19.66 -13.17
C ALA A 306 7.97 -19.97 -13.99
N ILE A 307 7.96 -21.03 -14.78
CA ILE A 307 9.06 -21.35 -15.71
C ILE A 307 9.22 -20.25 -16.75
N ALA A 308 8.13 -19.81 -17.39
CA ALA A 308 8.16 -18.76 -18.40
C ALA A 308 8.72 -17.44 -17.84
N LEU A 309 8.30 -17.04 -16.63
CA LEU A 309 8.82 -15.86 -15.94
C LEU A 309 10.30 -16.00 -15.58
N THR A 310 10.73 -17.18 -15.15
CA THR A 310 12.15 -17.46 -14.85
C THR A 310 13.00 -17.34 -16.12
N PHE A 311 12.54 -17.87 -17.25
CA PHE A 311 13.23 -17.70 -18.53
C PHE A 311 13.20 -16.25 -19.02
N ALA A 312 12.10 -15.52 -18.84
CA ALA A 312 12.02 -14.11 -19.18
C ALA A 312 13.03 -13.27 -18.37
N TRP A 313 13.21 -13.58 -17.09
CA TRP A 313 14.23 -12.96 -16.23
C TRP A 313 15.65 -13.25 -16.71
N ILE A 314 15.96 -14.52 -17.02
CA ILE A 314 17.26 -14.92 -17.57
C ILE A 314 17.53 -14.19 -18.90
N ALA A 315 16.55 -14.16 -19.80
CA ALA A 315 16.64 -13.45 -21.06
C ALA A 315 16.84 -11.94 -20.87
N LEU A 316 16.16 -11.33 -19.89
CA LEU A 316 16.35 -9.92 -19.53
C LEU A 316 17.79 -9.65 -19.09
N ILE A 317 18.37 -10.50 -18.23
CA ILE A 317 19.76 -10.33 -17.77
C ILE A 317 20.76 -10.41 -18.94
N PHE A 318 20.61 -11.41 -19.82
CA PHE A 318 21.54 -11.64 -20.93
C PHE A 318 21.37 -10.65 -22.09
N ARG A 319 20.14 -10.20 -22.39
CA ARG A 319 19.86 -9.31 -23.52
C ARG A 319 19.90 -7.83 -23.17
N SER A 320 19.92 -7.47 -21.89
CA SER A 320 19.93 -6.06 -21.46
C SER A 320 21.21 -5.36 -21.89
N ARG A 321 21.06 -4.31 -22.70
CA ARG A 321 22.15 -3.39 -23.04
C ARG A 321 22.56 -2.57 -21.82
N ARG A 322 23.79 -2.03 -21.84
CA ARG A 322 24.26 -1.09 -20.82
C ARG A 322 23.52 0.24 -20.99
N SER A 323 22.63 0.54 -20.04
CA SER A 323 21.87 1.78 -19.94
C SER A 323 21.80 2.20 -18.47
N PRO A 324 21.77 3.50 -18.13
CA PRO A 324 21.57 3.94 -16.74
C PRO A 324 20.27 3.40 -16.12
N GLN A 325 19.24 3.25 -16.95
CA GLN A 325 17.92 2.70 -16.59
C GLN A 325 17.95 1.19 -16.28
N ARG A 326 19.04 0.48 -16.64
CA ARG A 326 19.20 -0.96 -16.37
C ARG A 326 19.07 -1.28 -14.89
N SER A 327 19.57 -0.39 -14.03
CA SER A 327 19.56 -0.57 -12.58
C SER A 327 18.14 -0.71 -12.02
N VAL A 328 17.31 0.29 -12.31
CA VAL A 328 15.90 0.33 -11.88
C VAL A 328 15.08 -0.73 -12.61
N THR A 329 15.40 -1.04 -13.87
CA THR A 329 14.76 -2.13 -14.62
C THR A 329 14.97 -3.49 -13.94
N PHE A 330 16.21 -3.85 -13.62
CA PHE A 330 16.53 -5.11 -12.95
C PHE A 330 15.92 -5.17 -11.55
N TRP A 331 15.90 -4.04 -10.84
CA TRP A 331 15.26 -3.98 -9.53
C TRP A 331 13.75 -4.22 -9.61
N ALA A 332 13.04 -3.44 -10.45
CA ALA A 332 11.58 -3.55 -10.58
C ALA A 332 11.15 -4.91 -11.16
N ALA A 333 11.83 -5.39 -12.21
CA ALA A 333 11.54 -6.68 -12.82
C ALA A 333 11.87 -7.84 -11.86
N GLY A 334 12.93 -7.72 -11.06
CA GLY A 334 13.32 -8.72 -10.08
C GLY A 334 12.34 -8.79 -8.91
N LEU A 335 11.85 -7.63 -8.44
CA LEU A 335 10.80 -7.54 -7.43
C LEU A 335 9.49 -8.19 -7.93
N ALA A 336 9.11 -7.90 -9.18
CA ALA A 336 7.97 -8.51 -9.84
C ALA A 336 8.14 -10.03 -10.00
N LEU A 337 9.32 -10.51 -10.41
CA LEU A 337 9.64 -11.94 -10.51
C LEU A 337 9.52 -12.61 -9.14
N PHE A 338 10.15 -12.05 -8.11
CA PHE A 338 10.14 -12.59 -6.76
C PHE A 338 8.70 -12.79 -6.28
N TRP A 339 7.86 -11.75 -6.40
CA TRP A 339 6.47 -11.82 -5.98
C TRP A 339 5.65 -12.79 -6.83
N ALA A 340 5.81 -12.75 -8.16
CA ALA A 340 5.08 -13.65 -9.05
C ALA A 340 5.43 -15.12 -8.79
N LEU A 341 6.71 -15.46 -8.61
CA LEU A 341 7.13 -16.82 -8.26
C LEU A 341 6.56 -17.24 -6.90
N ALA A 342 6.61 -16.35 -5.89
CA ALA A 342 6.04 -16.63 -4.59
C ALA A 342 4.52 -16.90 -4.68
N MET A 343 3.77 -16.08 -5.42
CA MET A 343 2.32 -16.25 -5.55
C MET A 343 1.93 -17.43 -6.46
N LEU A 344 2.71 -17.76 -7.49
CA LEU A 344 2.41 -18.90 -8.35
C LEU A 344 2.72 -20.23 -7.65
N LEU A 345 3.86 -20.30 -6.97
CA LEU A 345 4.38 -21.57 -6.45
C LEU A 345 4.01 -21.81 -4.98
N TRP A 346 3.98 -20.77 -4.14
CA TRP A 346 3.81 -20.91 -2.69
C TRP A 346 2.45 -20.46 -2.16
N LEU A 347 1.60 -19.82 -2.98
CA LEU A 347 0.30 -19.32 -2.52
C LEU A 347 -0.57 -20.38 -1.83
N PRO A 348 -0.67 -21.65 -2.27
CA PRO A 348 -1.46 -22.65 -1.55
C PRO A 348 -0.96 -22.90 -0.12
N TRP A 349 0.36 -22.93 0.07
CA TRP A 349 0.99 -23.10 1.38
C TRP A 349 0.78 -21.86 2.26
N ILE A 350 0.96 -20.67 1.68
CA ILE A 350 0.73 -19.38 2.37
C ILE A 350 -0.74 -19.24 2.78
N ASP A 351 -1.69 -19.56 1.88
CA ASP A 351 -3.13 -19.48 2.13
C ASP A 351 -3.53 -20.45 3.23
N TYR A 352 -3.06 -21.69 3.20
CA TYR A 352 -3.35 -22.66 4.26
C TYR A 352 -2.99 -22.14 5.66
N GLY A 353 -1.81 -21.52 5.78
CA GLY A 353 -1.32 -21.01 7.05
C GLY A 353 -1.94 -19.68 7.50
N LYS A 354 -2.27 -18.80 6.55
CA LYS A 354 -2.82 -17.46 6.84
C LYS A 354 -4.34 -17.38 6.85
N SER A 355 -5.04 -18.37 6.28
CA SER A 355 -6.50 -18.35 6.17
C SER A 355 -7.20 -18.45 7.52
N TYR A 356 -8.25 -17.63 7.71
CA TYR A 356 -9.15 -17.72 8.86
C TYR A 356 -10.27 -18.75 8.66
N ARG A 357 -10.36 -19.40 7.49
CA ARG A 357 -11.47 -20.30 7.13
C ARG A 357 -11.67 -21.43 8.15
N GLN A 358 -10.59 -22.08 8.56
CA GLN A 358 -10.68 -23.22 9.48
C GLN A 358 -11.10 -22.81 10.88
N VAL A 359 -10.51 -21.73 11.41
CA VAL A 359 -10.85 -21.22 12.75
C VAL A 359 -12.27 -20.65 12.78
N ALA A 360 -12.71 -19.98 11.71
CA ALA A 360 -14.08 -19.47 11.58
C ALA A 360 -15.13 -20.59 11.54
N ARG A 361 -14.89 -21.65 10.76
CA ARG A 361 -15.79 -22.82 10.72
C ARG A 361 -15.83 -23.56 12.06
N SER A 362 -14.68 -23.71 12.72
CA SER A 362 -14.63 -24.33 14.06
C SER A 362 -15.39 -23.51 15.10
N LEU A 363 -15.28 -22.18 15.04
CA LEU A 363 -16.06 -21.28 15.88
C LEU A 363 -17.55 -21.45 15.60
N GLN A 364 -17.96 -21.45 14.33
CA GLN A 364 -19.35 -21.62 13.91
C GLN A 364 -19.97 -22.93 14.45
N ALA A 365 -19.24 -24.04 14.35
CA ALA A 365 -19.66 -25.33 14.86
C ALA A 365 -19.79 -25.38 16.40
N SER A 366 -19.17 -24.43 17.10
CA SER A 366 -19.19 -24.33 18.57
C SER A 366 -20.22 -23.33 19.09
N LEU A 367 -20.92 -22.63 18.19
CA LEU A 367 -21.97 -21.70 18.57
C LEU A 367 -23.25 -22.46 19.00
N PRO A 368 -23.95 -21.99 20.05
CA PRO A 368 -25.28 -22.49 20.38
C PRO A 368 -26.27 -22.29 19.22
N ARG A 369 -27.28 -23.16 19.10
CA ARG A 369 -28.32 -23.10 18.03
C ARG A 369 -29.00 -21.73 17.88
N HIS A 370 -29.09 -20.97 18.98
CA HIS A 370 -29.55 -19.58 18.98
C HIS A 370 -28.47 -18.70 19.65
N ALA A 371 -27.38 -18.47 18.92
CA ALA A 371 -26.24 -17.71 19.41
C ALA A 371 -26.59 -16.27 19.82
N GLY A 372 -27.56 -15.64 19.12
CA GLY A 372 -27.94 -14.25 19.37
C GLY A 372 -26.75 -13.30 19.16
N CYS A 373 -26.67 -12.24 19.97
CA CYS A 373 -25.54 -11.32 19.89
C CYS A 373 -24.23 -11.95 20.41
N ILE A 374 -23.14 -11.68 19.69
CA ILE A 374 -21.76 -12.00 20.06
C ILE A 374 -20.99 -10.69 20.25
N ALA A 375 -20.63 -10.38 21.50
CA ALA A 375 -19.70 -9.28 21.78
C ALA A 375 -18.27 -9.70 21.40
N SER A 376 -17.43 -8.74 21.05
CA SER A 376 -16.03 -8.98 20.68
C SER A 376 -15.08 -8.04 21.41
N HIS A 377 -14.02 -8.60 21.97
CA HIS A 377 -12.97 -7.88 22.68
C HIS A 377 -11.60 -8.15 22.06
N GLY A 378 -10.84 -7.10 21.79
CA GLY A 378 -9.51 -7.19 21.18
C GLY A 378 -9.51 -7.63 19.71
N LEU A 379 -10.68 -7.82 19.08
CA LEU A 379 -10.80 -8.21 17.68
C LEU A 379 -10.52 -7.03 16.74
N GLY A 380 -9.49 -7.17 15.89
CA GLY A 380 -9.21 -6.25 14.80
C GLY A 380 -10.29 -6.27 13.70
N GLU A 381 -10.32 -5.24 12.85
CA GLU A 381 -11.29 -5.14 11.75
C GLU A 381 -11.12 -6.27 10.73
N ALA A 382 -9.87 -6.60 10.40
CA ALA A 382 -9.56 -7.70 9.49
C ALA A 382 -10.08 -9.05 10.03
N GLN A 383 -9.90 -9.35 11.31
CA GLN A 383 -10.41 -10.57 11.92
C GLN A 383 -11.95 -10.63 11.92
N ARG A 384 -12.62 -9.52 12.24
CA ARG A 384 -14.10 -9.44 12.20
C ARG A 384 -14.63 -9.69 10.80
N ALA A 385 -14.04 -9.03 9.80
CA ALA A 385 -14.39 -9.23 8.40
C ALA A 385 -14.13 -10.68 7.96
N ALA A 386 -13.04 -11.30 8.42
CA ALA A 386 -12.72 -12.68 8.07
C ALA A 386 -13.70 -13.70 8.68
N PHE A 387 -14.16 -13.48 9.93
CA PHE A 387 -15.17 -14.33 10.57
C PHE A 387 -16.55 -14.19 9.91
N ASP A 388 -16.93 -12.97 9.52
CA ASP A 388 -18.14 -12.73 8.74
C ASP A 388 -18.05 -13.42 7.36
N TYR A 389 -16.98 -13.16 6.60
CA TYR A 389 -16.79 -13.72 5.27
C TYR A 389 -16.79 -15.26 5.23
N HIS A 390 -16.15 -15.92 6.20
CA HIS A 390 -16.00 -17.38 6.17
C HIS A 390 -17.10 -18.16 6.89
N ALA A 391 -17.83 -17.53 7.82
CA ALA A 391 -18.78 -18.23 8.69
C ALA A 391 -20.07 -17.43 8.99
N GLY A 392 -20.24 -16.23 8.43
CA GLY A 392 -21.37 -15.34 8.69
C GLY A 392 -21.44 -14.86 10.14
N ILE A 393 -20.31 -14.86 10.86
CA ILE A 393 -20.24 -14.50 12.27
C ILE A 393 -19.96 -13.01 12.39
N VAL A 394 -21.04 -12.24 12.61
CA VAL A 394 -20.95 -10.80 12.90
C VAL A 394 -20.79 -10.58 14.39
N THR A 395 -19.78 -9.81 14.78
CA THR A 395 -19.55 -9.44 16.18
C THR A 395 -19.77 -7.95 16.43
N GLU A 396 -20.26 -7.62 17.62
CA GLU A 396 -20.36 -6.26 18.10
C GLU A 396 -19.12 -5.90 18.91
N ARG A 397 -18.49 -4.75 18.67
CA ARG A 397 -17.34 -4.32 19.49
C ARG A 397 -17.80 -4.13 20.93
N SER A 398 -17.05 -4.67 21.88
CA SER A 398 -17.31 -4.50 23.30
C SER A 398 -17.16 -3.02 23.68
N GLY A 399 -18.28 -2.33 23.82
CA GLY A 399 -18.44 -1.21 24.74
C GLY A 399 -19.22 -1.66 25.99
N ASN A 400 -19.41 -0.77 26.96
CA ASN A 400 -20.15 -1.08 28.20
C ASN A 400 -21.55 -1.67 27.95
N ARG A 401 -22.19 -1.40 26.81
CA ARG A 401 -23.54 -1.90 26.47
C ARG A 401 -23.51 -3.31 25.86
N ALA A 402 -22.75 -3.52 24.78
CA ALA A 402 -22.66 -4.83 24.11
C ALA A 402 -22.15 -5.95 25.06
N GLN A 403 -21.23 -5.64 25.97
CA GLN A 403 -20.74 -6.62 26.95
C GLN A 403 -21.78 -6.97 28.03
N ARG A 404 -22.77 -6.10 28.28
CA ARG A 404 -23.88 -6.37 29.22
C ARG A 404 -24.98 -7.20 28.57
N ASP A 405 -25.31 -6.90 27.32
CA ASP A 405 -26.50 -7.42 26.63
C ASP A 405 -26.26 -8.76 25.91
N CYS A 406 -25.05 -9.00 25.41
CA CYS A 406 -24.73 -10.21 24.64
C CYS A 406 -24.41 -11.41 25.55
N ARG A 407 -24.91 -12.60 25.19
CA ARG A 407 -24.68 -13.85 25.95
C ARG A 407 -23.36 -14.52 25.61
N LEU A 408 -22.76 -14.13 24.49
CA LEU A 408 -21.50 -14.66 23.98
C LEU A 408 -20.47 -13.54 23.88
N LEU A 409 -19.22 -13.88 24.17
CA LEU A 409 -18.08 -12.98 24.08
C LEU A 409 -16.93 -13.70 23.37
N LEU A 410 -16.51 -13.15 22.23
CA LEU A 410 -15.33 -13.59 21.49
C LEU A 410 -14.14 -12.69 21.85
N VAL A 411 -13.09 -13.28 22.39
CA VAL A 411 -11.88 -12.57 22.78
C VAL A 411 -10.73 -12.99 21.88
N GLN A 412 -10.07 -12.02 21.26
CA GLN A 412 -8.75 -12.20 20.65
C GLN A 412 -7.69 -11.76 21.66
N SER A 413 -6.65 -12.56 21.81
CA SER A 413 -5.54 -12.27 22.73
C SER A 413 -4.25 -12.90 22.23
N ASN A 414 -3.14 -12.43 22.78
CA ASN A 414 -1.84 -13.02 22.54
C ASN A 414 -1.56 -14.10 23.59
N ALA A 415 -1.19 -15.31 23.16
CA ALA A 415 -0.83 -16.44 24.02
C ALA A 415 0.34 -16.17 24.97
N ARG A 416 1.17 -15.14 24.68
CA ARG A 416 2.28 -14.71 25.55
C ARG A 416 1.82 -13.87 26.73
N LEU A 417 0.60 -13.35 26.69
CA LEU A 417 0.01 -12.58 27.78
C LEU A 417 -0.86 -13.51 28.64
N PRO A 418 -0.98 -13.26 29.95
CA PRO A 418 -1.91 -13.98 30.81
C PRO A 418 -3.33 -13.95 30.23
N GLU A 419 -4.05 -15.07 30.33
CA GLU A 419 -5.44 -15.13 29.89
C GLU A 419 -6.26 -14.14 30.73
N ALA A 420 -6.67 -13.02 30.12
CA ALA A 420 -7.60 -12.10 30.72
C ALA A 420 -8.96 -12.80 30.82
N SER A 421 -9.26 -13.35 32.01
CA SER A 421 -10.57 -13.94 32.28
C SER A 421 -11.62 -12.82 32.33
N PRO A 422 -12.70 -12.88 31.54
CA PRO A 422 -13.75 -11.85 31.53
C PRO A 422 -14.61 -11.82 32.81
N GLY A 423 -14.21 -12.54 33.87
CA GLY A 423 -14.87 -12.63 35.17
C GLY A 423 -15.55 -13.98 35.41
N ALA A 424 -15.93 -14.25 36.66
CA ALA A 424 -16.51 -15.54 37.08
C ALA A 424 -17.86 -15.87 36.39
N SER A 425 -18.56 -14.87 35.88
CA SER A 425 -19.84 -15.02 35.17
C SER A 425 -19.71 -15.57 33.75
N TRP A 426 -18.49 -15.80 33.26
CA TRP A 426 -18.21 -16.26 31.90
C TRP A 426 -17.53 -17.63 31.91
N LYS A 427 -18.09 -18.57 31.14
CA LYS A 427 -17.51 -19.91 30.94
C LYS A 427 -16.92 -20.00 29.55
N LYS A 428 -15.63 -20.38 29.45
CA LYS A 428 -15.00 -20.69 28.17
C LYS A 428 -15.64 -21.94 27.57
N ILE A 429 -16.15 -21.83 26.34
CA ILE A 429 -16.79 -22.95 25.62
C ILE A 429 -16.01 -23.38 24.38
N TRP A 430 -15.11 -22.54 23.87
CA TRP A 430 -14.27 -22.87 22.74
C TRP A 430 -12.96 -22.06 22.76
N GLU A 431 -11.89 -22.69 22.28
CA GLU A 431 -10.58 -22.07 22.10
C GLU A 431 -9.87 -22.68 20.89
N ARG A 432 -9.45 -21.82 19.96
CA ARG A 432 -8.57 -22.19 18.84
C ARG A 432 -7.68 -21.02 18.43
N ASN A 433 -6.74 -21.34 17.57
CA ASN A 433 -5.89 -20.41 16.85
C ASN A 433 -5.87 -20.80 15.37
N ARG A 434 -5.37 -19.89 14.53
CA ARG A 434 -5.05 -20.23 13.15
C ARG A 434 -3.90 -21.26 13.12
N VAL A 435 -3.91 -22.18 12.16
CA VAL A 435 -2.98 -23.33 12.12
C VAL A 435 -1.52 -22.89 12.18
N GLY A 436 -1.13 -21.93 11.34
CA GLY A 436 0.23 -21.38 11.28
C GLY A 436 0.58 -20.39 12.41
N ASP A 437 -0.39 -19.98 13.24
CA ASP A 437 -0.17 -18.96 14.26
C ASP A 437 -0.48 -19.49 15.66
N ARG A 438 0.56 -19.73 16.45
CA ARG A 438 0.42 -20.22 17.84
C ARG A 438 0.25 -19.09 18.85
N THR A 439 0.51 -17.85 18.43
CA THR A 439 0.50 -16.68 19.31
C THR A 439 -0.86 -16.01 19.35
N GLU A 440 -1.56 -15.95 18.22
CA GLU A 440 -2.93 -15.44 18.17
C GLU A 440 -3.92 -16.48 18.70
N LYS A 441 -4.67 -16.15 19.75
CA LYS A 441 -5.67 -17.04 20.35
C LYS A 441 -7.05 -16.40 20.31
N PHE A 442 -8.02 -17.18 19.83
CA PHE A 442 -9.43 -16.85 19.86
C PHE A 442 -10.13 -17.72 20.90
N ARG A 443 -10.89 -17.08 21.79
CA ARG A 443 -11.63 -17.74 22.85
C ARG A 443 -13.06 -17.27 22.85
N LEU A 444 -13.99 -18.22 22.85
CA LEU A 444 -15.41 -17.96 22.98
C LEU A 444 -15.86 -18.27 24.41
N TYR A 445 -16.50 -17.28 25.03
CA TYR A 445 -17.09 -17.40 26.35
C TYR A 445 -18.61 -17.29 26.26
N ALA A 446 -19.31 -18.09 27.05
CA ALA A 446 -20.74 -17.99 27.27
C ALA A 446 -21.02 -17.50 28.70
N LYS A 447 -21.95 -16.55 28.81
CA LYS A 447 -22.39 -16.04 30.11
C LYS A 447 -23.16 -17.12 30.85
N GLN A 448 -22.75 -17.45 32.06
CA GLN A 448 -23.52 -18.36 32.92
C GLN A 448 -24.79 -17.64 33.38
N LYS A 449 -25.93 -18.34 33.35
CA LYS A 449 -27.10 -17.85 34.09
C LYS A 449 -26.74 -17.89 35.57
N ALA A 450 -26.96 -16.80 36.29
CA ALA A 450 -26.90 -16.84 37.74
C ALA A 450 -27.92 -17.88 38.20
N THR A 451 -27.44 -18.97 38.81
CA THR A 451 -28.31 -19.87 39.56
C THR A 451 -28.82 -19.04 40.74
N GLN A 452 -30.10 -18.71 40.72
CA GLN A 452 -30.77 -18.11 41.89
C GLN A 452 -30.96 -19.17 42.97
#